data_AF-A0A485C3A9-F1
#
_entry.id   AF-A0A485C3A9-F1
#
_cell.length_a   1.000
_cell.length_b   1.000
_cell.length_c   1.000
_cell.angle_alpha   90.00
_cell.angle_beta   90.00
_cell.angle_gamma   90.00
#
_symmetry.space_group_name_H-M   'P 1'
#
loop_
_entity.id
_entity.type
_entity.pdbx_description
1 polymer ?
#
loop_
_entity_poly.entity_id
_entity_poly.type
_entity_poly.pdbx_seq_one_letter_code
_entity_poly.pdbx_strand_id
1 'polypeptide(L)'
;MHGAVLLDERGEVIRPAILWNDTRCADECRELEEAAPELHQVAGNLAMPGFTAPKLLWVRRHEPANFQRTATVMLPKDYLRYRMTGRKISDMSDAAGTLWLDVAKRDWSDALLDKCGLSRSHMPTLVEGCEVSATLDPQVAERWGLNASVVVAGGGGDNAVSAIGVGAVSPGDAFISLGTSGVLFVVTDTYRPAPQSAVHAFCHVLPNLWHQMSVMLSAASCLQWFCRLTSTTEVALLEEIAQLSEEEKASAPFFLPYLSGERTPHNDPDARGMFWGMTHSSLRAQLGYAVLEGVSFGINDGLQVLKESGTRIEQCSLVGGGARSPFWAQLLADILAMPVVTHKGGRNRRRAGGRAAGLPGGRETAGRGVRKAGSLADLAHNAGPPSGTDAALCAV
;
A
#
# COMPACT_ATOMS: atom_id res chain seq x y z
N MET A 1 5.83 4.14 -3.50
CA MET A 1 6.89 3.11 -3.35
C MET A 1 7.63 2.87 -4.67
N HIS A 2 8.68 2.02 -4.67
CA HIS A 2 9.31 1.36 -5.84
C HIS A 2 10.03 2.20 -6.90
N GLY A 3 9.98 3.54 -6.81
CA GLY A 3 10.69 4.40 -7.75
C GLY A 3 12.21 4.23 -7.64
N ALA A 4 12.93 4.27 -8.75
CA ALA A 4 14.40 4.19 -8.75
C ALA A 4 15.00 5.56 -9.04
N VAL A 5 15.60 6.19 -8.02
CA VAL A 5 16.42 7.42 -8.14
C VAL A 5 17.89 7.02 -8.09
N LEU A 6 18.65 7.32 -9.14
CA LEU A 6 20.07 6.97 -9.26
C LEU A 6 20.93 8.19 -9.00
N LEU A 7 21.82 8.11 -8.02
CA LEU A 7 22.76 9.15 -7.65
C LEU A 7 24.19 8.72 -7.94
N ASP A 8 25.02 9.67 -8.39
CA ASP A 8 26.46 9.46 -8.53
C ASP A 8 27.22 9.70 -7.22
N GLU A 9 28.55 9.58 -7.26
CA GLU A 9 29.43 9.76 -6.09
C GLU A 9 29.31 11.14 -5.44
N ARG A 10 28.89 12.16 -6.21
CA ARG A 10 28.67 13.52 -5.71
C ARG A 10 27.26 13.72 -5.16
N GLY A 11 26.42 12.69 -5.25
CA GLY A 11 25.02 12.75 -4.84
C GLY A 11 24.11 13.43 -5.88
N GLU A 12 24.58 13.58 -7.11
CA GLU A 12 23.82 14.20 -8.20
C GLU A 12 22.98 13.16 -8.95
N VAL A 13 21.79 13.57 -9.41
CA VAL A 13 20.86 12.69 -10.12
C VAL A 13 21.41 12.35 -11.50
N ILE A 14 21.58 11.06 -11.79
CA ILE A 14 22.16 10.57 -13.05
C ILE A 14 21.16 10.67 -14.20
N ARG A 15 19.88 10.37 -13.92
CA ARG A 15 18.77 10.31 -14.89
C ARG A 15 17.41 10.47 -14.21
N PRO A 16 16.33 10.81 -14.94
CA PRO A 16 14.97 10.94 -14.36
C PRO A 16 14.50 9.66 -13.66
N ALA A 17 13.87 9.73 -12.49
CA ALA A 17 13.47 8.54 -11.74
C ALA A 17 12.54 7.61 -12.54
N ILE A 18 12.76 6.29 -12.49
CA ILE A 18 11.82 5.30 -13.08
C ILE A 18 10.76 4.96 -12.04
N LEU A 19 9.53 5.42 -12.27
CA LEU A 19 8.41 5.30 -11.33
C LEU A 19 7.80 3.88 -11.33
N TRP A 20 6.93 3.61 -10.36
CA TRP A 20 6.31 2.29 -10.13
C TRP A 20 5.38 1.82 -11.24
N ASN A 21 4.85 2.74 -12.05
CA ASN A 21 3.93 2.45 -13.15
C ASN A 21 4.66 2.32 -14.51
N ASP A 22 5.98 2.32 -14.50
CA ASP A 22 6.80 2.10 -15.68
C ASP A 22 6.96 0.60 -15.94
N THR A 23 6.69 0.17 -17.18
CA THR A 23 6.66 -1.24 -17.57
C THR A 23 7.87 -1.67 -18.41
N ARG A 24 8.89 -0.80 -18.57
CA ARG A 24 10.01 -1.03 -19.51
C ARG A 24 10.86 -2.27 -19.22
N CYS A 25 10.79 -2.80 -18.00
CA CYS A 25 11.69 -3.84 -17.51
C CYS A 25 11.01 -5.21 -17.33
N ALA A 26 10.02 -5.53 -18.17
CA ALA A 26 9.34 -6.83 -18.14
C ALA A 26 10.28 -8.01 -18.43
N ASP A 27 11.21 -7.85 -19.37
CA ASP A 27 12.21 -8.88 -19.68
C ASP A 27 13.17 -9.10 -18.52
N GLU A 28 13.57 -8.02 -17.84
CA GLU A 28 14.46 -8.08 -16.70
C GLU A 28 13.78 -8.61 -15.42
N CYS A 29 12.44 -8.60 -15.35
CA CYS A 29 11.74 -9.33 -14.29
C CYS A 29 11.95 -10.84 -14.43
N ARG A 30 11.82 -11.36 -15.67
CA ARG A 30 12.07 -12.78 -15.96
C ARG A 30 13.53 -13.15 -15.71
N GLU A 31 14.47 -12.31 -16.15
CA GLU A 31 15.90 -12.49 -15.87
C GLU A 31 16.16 -12.58 -14.35
N LEU A 32 15.53 -11.71 -13.56
CA LEU A 32 15.72 -11.70 -12.11
C LEU A 32 15.20 -12.99 -11.46
N GLU A 33 14.00 -13.44 -11.84
CA GLU A 33 13.44 -14.69 -11.29
C GLU A 33 14.26 -15.92 -11.68
N GLU A 34 14.76 -15.99 -12.90
CA GLU A 34 15.65 -17.07 -13.35
C GLU A 34 17.00 -17.04 -12.62
N ALA A 35 17.56 -15.84 -12.40
CA ALA A 35 18.86 -15.67 -11.75
C ALA A 35 18.81 -15.84 -10.23
N ALA A 36 17.64 -15.62 -9.61
CA ALA A 36 17.41 -15.65 -8.17
C ALA A 36 16.22 -16.57 -7.80
N PRO A 37 16.38 -17.90 -7.83
CA PRO A 37 15.33 -18.84 -7.42
C PRO A 37 14.83 -18.60 -5.97
N GLU A 38 15.67 -18.02 -5.11
CA GLU A 38 15.36 -17.66 -3.73
C GLU A 38 14.55 -16.36 -3.58
N LEU A 39 14.38 -15.58 -4.65
CA LEU A 39 13.76 -14.25 -4.64
C LEU A 39 12.44 -14.25 -3.90
N HIS A 40 11.56 -15.18 -4.24
CA HIS A 40 10.22 -15.24 -3.68
C HIS A 40 10.21 -15.57 -2.19
N GLN A 41 11.17 -16.35 -1.71
CA GLN A 41 11.30 -16.68 -0.30
C GLN A 41 11.90 -15.50 0.48
N VAL A 42 12.90 -14.82 -0.07
CA VAL A 42 13.66 -13.76 0.62
C VAL A 42 12.93 -12.42 0.57
N ALA A 43 12.49 -12.00 -0.62
CA ALA A 43 11.83 -10.72 -0.86
C ALA A 43 10.29 -10.81 -0.79
N GLY A 44 9.70 -12.00 -0.86
CA GLY A 44 8.29 -12.25 -0.56
C GLY A 44 7.30 -11.92 -1.67
N ASN A 45 7.80 -11.66 -2.87
CA ASN A 45 7.03 -11.10 -3.98
C ASN A 45 7.54 -11.65 -5.31
N LEU A 46 6.65 -11.76 -6.29
CA LEU A 46 7.01 -11.98 -7.70
C LEU A 46 7.77 -10.76 -8.26
N ALA A 47 8.65 -10.96 -9.24
CA ALA A 47 9.30 -9.85 -9.93
C ALA A 47 8.31 -9.17 -10.87
N MET A 48 8.15 -7.86 -10.72
CA MET A 48 7.18 -7.08 -11.49
C MET A 48 7.82 -5.76 -11.90
N PRO A 49 7.52 -5.23 -13.12
CA PRO A 49 8.25 -4.06 -13.66
C PRO A 49 8.21 -2.81 -12.78
N GLY A 50 7.18 -2.71 -11.94
CA GLY A 50 7.06 -1.63 -10.98
C GLY A 50 8.12 -1.63 -9.89
N PHE A 51 8.74 -2.76 -9.58
CA PHE A 51 9.75 -2.90 -8.52
C PHE A 51 11.12 -2.33 -8.90
N THR A 52 11.93 -2.03 -7.88
CA THR A 52 13.21 -1.33 -8.07
C THR A 52 14.28 -2.21 -8.72
N ALA A 53 14.42 -3.47 -8.30
CA ALA A 53 15.48 -4.36 -8.77
C ALA A 53 15.48 -4.59 -10.30
N PRO A 54 14.34 -4.95 -10.95
CA PRO A 54 14.32 -5.15 -12.40
C PRO A 54 14.65 -3.89 -13.19
N LYS A 55 14.34 -2.70 -12.66
CA LYS A 55 14.69 -1.42 -13.32
C LYS A 55 16.20 -1.23 -13.43
N LEU A 56 16.98 -1.77 -12.49
CA LEU A 56 18.43 -1.60 -12.51
C LEU A 56 19.14 -2.66 -13.34
N LEU A 57 18.55 -3.84 -13.45
CA LEU A 57 18.90 -4.75 -14.54
C LEU A 57 18.66 -4.08 -15.90
N TRP A 58 17.53 -3.37 -16.05
CA TRP A 58 17.24 -2.64 -17.29
C TRP A 58 18.25 -1.52 -17.54
N VAL A 59 18.57 -0.69 -16.53
CA VAL A 59 19.58 0.36 -16.67
C VAL A 59 20.96 -0.25 -16.98
N ARG A 60 21.33 -1.37 -16.35
CA ARG A 60 22.58 -2.10 -16.65
C ARG A 60 22.66 -2.53 -18.12
N ARG A 61 21.56 -3.02 -18.68
CA ARG A 61 21.50 -3.53 -20.05
C ARG A 61 21.43 -2.42 -21.10
N HIS A 62 20.55 -1.44 -20.89
CA HIS A 62 20.20 -0.44 -21.91
C HIS A 62 20.92 0.90 -21.74
N GLU A 63 21.41 1.19 -20.53
CA GLU A 63 22.10 2.44 -20.19
C GLU A 63 23.38 2.18 -19.36
N PRO A 64 24.34 1.35 -19.84
CA PRO A 64 25.47 0.87 -19.05
C PRO A 64 26.35 1.99 -18.47
N ALA A 65 26.48 3.12 -19.17
CA ALA A 65 27.20 4.30 -18.68
C ALA A 65 26.52 4.94 -17.46
N ASN A 66 25.19 4.93 -17.40
CA ASN A 66 24.44 5.40 -16.22
C ASN A 66 24.55 4.41 -15.07
N PHE A 67 24.51 3.10 -15.37
CA PHE A 67 24.71 2.06 -14.36
C PHE A 67 26.08 2.18 -13.70
N GLN A 68 27.15 2.30 -14.49
CA GLN A 68 28.53 2.44 -13.98
C GLN A 68 28.74 3.68 -13.09
N ARG A 69 28.02 4.77 -13.35
CA ARG A 69 28.07 6.00 -12.53
C ARG A 69 27.28 5.89 -11.23
N THR A 70 26.43 4.87 -11.06
CA THR A 70 25.53 4.76 -9.92
C THR A 70 26.32 4.43 -8.66
N ALA A 71 26.39 5.40 -7.74
CA ALA A 71 27.00 5.23 -6.42
C ALA A 71 25.94 4.98 -5.33
N THR A 72 24.70 5.43 -5.53
CA THR A 72 23.60 5.15 -4.60
C THR A 72 22.27 5.06 -5.33
N VAL A 73 21.44 4.10 -4.95
CA VAL A 73 20.04 3.98 -5.37
C VAL A 73 19.14 4.38 -4.22
N MET A 74 18.16 5.25 -4.48
CA MET A 74 17.17 5.67 -3.49
C MET A 74 15.75 5.51 -4.01
N LEU A 75 14.83 5.27 -3.08
CA LEU A 75 13.40 5.42 -3.35
C LEU A 75 13.00 6.91 -3.34
N PRO A 76 11.86 7.30 -3.92
CA PRO A 76 11.50 8.71 -4.04
C PRO A 76 11.47 9.47 -2.71
N LYS A 77 10.93 8.86 -1.64
CA LYS A 77 10.91 9.50 -0.32
C LYS A 77 12.31 9.65 0.28
N ASP A 78 13.20 8.70 0.00
CA ASP A 78 14.55 8.69 0.55
C ASP A 78 15.41 9.76 -0.12
N TYR A 79 15.18 10.01 -1.42
CA TYR A 79 15.77 11.15 -2.10
C TYR A 79 15.26 12.47 -1.50
N LEU A 80 13.96 12.61 -1.23
CA LEU A 80 13.44 13.79 -0.53
C LEU A 80 14.08 13.96 0.86
N ARG A 81 14.22 12.86 1.64
CA ARG A 81 14.94 12.88 2.93
C ARG A 81 16.38 13.34 2.76
N TYR A 82 17.09 12.80 1.77
CA TYR A 82 18.46 13.20 1.48
C TYR A 82 18.55 14.70 1.18
N ARG A 83 17.61 15.25 0.40
CA ARG A 83 17.54 16.70 0.12
C ARG A 83 17.17 17.54 1.36
N MET A 84 16.47 16.97 2.34
CA MET A 84 16.09 17.66 3.57
C MET A 84 17.16 17.59 4.68
N THR A 85 18.00 16.55 4.69
CA THR A 85 18.83 16.19 5.85
C THR A 85 20.30 15.89 5.51
N GLY A 86 20.63 15.74 4.23
CA GLY A 86 21.94 15.26 3.77
C GLY A 86 22.19 13.76 4.04
N ARG A 87 21.23 13.03 4.63
CA ARG A 87 21.41 11.63 5.04
C ARG A 87 20.74 10.66 4.06
N LYS A 88 21.48 9.62 3.67
CA LYS A 88 21.04 8.54 2.77
C LYS A 88 20.39 7.41 3.59
N ILE A 89 19.09 7.55 3.90
CA ILE A 89 18.38 6.63 4.80
C ILE A 89 17.03 6.23 4.21
N SER A 90 16.71 4.93 4.28
CA SER A 90 15.41 4.35 3.97
C SER A 90 14.80 3.66 5.19
N ASP A 91 13.56 3.23 5.07
CA ASP A 91 12.90 2.42 6.10
C ASP A 91 12.54 1.03 5.58
N MET A 92 12.31 0.10 6.51
CA MET A 92 12.01 -1.29 6.20
C MET A 92 10.83 -1.48 5.23
N SER A 93 9.76 -0.69 5.35
CA SER A 93 8.55 -0.89 4.55
C SER A 93 8.72 -0.50 3.08
N ASP A 94 9.37 0.64 2.79
CA ASP A 94 9.62 1.06 1.41
C ASP A 94 10.78 0.23 0.81
N ALA A 95 11.81 -0.08 1.60
CA ALA A 95 12.92 -0.95 1.21
C ALA A 95 12.45 -2.37 0.84
N ALA A 96 11.45 -2.92 1.53
CA ALA A 96 10.86 -4.23 1.18
C ALA A 96 10.28 -4.21 -0.25
N GLY A 97 9.80 -3.05 -0.72
CA GLY A 97 9.33 -2.83 -2.08
C GLY A 97 10.43 -2.71 -3.15
N THR A 98 11.70 -3.01 -2.84
CA THR A 98 12.80 -2.97 -3.81
C THR A 98 13.07 -4.30 -4.50
N LEU A 99 12.70 -5.41 -3.85
CA LEU A 99 13.19 -6.77 -4.10
C LEU A 99 14.67 -7.03 -3.78
N TRP A 100 15.31 -6.18 -2.97
CA TRP A 100 16.65 -6.45 -2.43
C TRP A 100 16.69 -6.66 -0.93
N LEU A 101 15.57 -6.48 -0.23
CA LEU A 101 15.50 -6.71 1.21
C LEU A 101 15.24 -8.20 1.48
N ASP A 102 16.00 -8.79 2.41
CA ASP A 102 15.53 -9.98 3.13
C ASP A 102 14.45 -9.52 4.10
N VAL A 103 13.20 -9.68 3.68
CA VAL A 103 12.03 -9.12 4.38
C VAL A 103 11.87 -9.74 5.75
N ALA A 104 12.22 -11.02 5.91
CA ALA A 104 12.17 -11.70 7.21
C ALA A 104 13.23 -11.14 8.17
N LYS A 105 14.45 -10.91 7.70
CA LYS A 105 15.56 -10.38 8.52
C LYS A 105 15.54 -8.88 8.68
N ARG A 106 14.73 -8.17 7.88
CA ARG A 106 14.64 -6.69 7.86
C ARG A 106 16.00 -6.05 7.57
N ASP A 107 16.74 -6.62 6.63
CA ASP A 107 18.04 -6.11 6.20
C ASP A 107 18.25 -6.39 4.71
N TRP A 108 19.20 -5.68 4.10
CA TRP A 108 19.57 -5.92 2.72
C TRP A 108 20.05 -7.37 2.50
N SER A 109 19.60 -7.98 1.41
CA SER A 109 20.07 -9.28 0.95
C SER A 109 21.24 -9.09 0.00
N ASP A 110 22.45 -9.42 0.47
CA ASP A 110 23.66 -9.40 -0.37
C ASP A 110 23.50 -10.30 -1.60
N ALA A 111 22.83 -11.44 -1.45
CA ALA A 111 22.56 -12.36 -2.56
C ALA A 111 21.69 -11.70 -3.63
N LEU A 112 20.58 -11.04 -3.27
CA LEU A 112 19.70 -10.39 -4.25
C LEU A 112 20.34 -9.15 -4.89
N LEU A 113 21.13 -8.39 -4.12
CA LEU A 113 21.89 -7.27 -4.66
C LEU A 113 22.92 -7.73 -5.71
N ASP A 114 23.64 -8.82 -5.44
CA ASP A 114 24.66 -9.39 -6.34
C ASP A 114 24.07 -9.78 -7.71
N LYS A 115 22.85 -10.33 -7.74
CA LYS A 115 22.14 -10.64 -9.01
C LYS A 115 21.92 -9.41 -9.89
N CYS A 116 21.74 -8.25 -9.26
CA CYS A 116 21.63 -6.97 -9.95
C CYS A 116 22.97 -6.30 -10.25
N GLY A 117 24.11 -6.90 -9.87
CA GLY A 117 25.44 -6.30 -9.98
C GLY A 117 25.63 -5.14 -9.00
N LEU A 118 24.96 -5.19 -7.85
CA LEU A 118 24.99 -4.17 -6.80
C LEU A 118 25.48 -4.78 -5.49
N SER A 119 25.69 -3.91 -4.50
CA SER A 119 26.12 -4.29 -3.16
C SER A 119 25.58 -3.28 -2.15
N ARG A 120 25.73 -3.56 -0.86
CA ARG A 120 25.28 -2.66 0.22
C ARG A 120 25.82 -1.24 0.13
N SER A 121 27.01 -1.03 -0.46
CA SER A 121 27.56 0.31 -0.64
C SER A 121 26.70 1.21 -1.53
N HIS A 122 25.86 0.62 -2.38
CA HIS A 122 24.92 1.32 -3.24
C HIS A 122 23.59 1.64 -2.55
N MET A 123 23.35 1.11 -1.35
CA MET A 123 22.06 1.20 -0.68
C MET A 123 22.09 2.25 0.45
N PRO A 124 20.95 2.91 0.74
CA PRO A 124 20.84 3.73 1.93
C PRO A 124 20.88 2.86 3.20
N THR A 125 21.25 3.48 4.32
CA THR A 125 21.11 2.85 5.64
C THR A 125 19.63 2.62 5.96
N LEU A 126 19.32 1.53 6.64
CA LEU A 126 17.96 1.17 7.03
C LEU A 126 17.67 1.59 8.48
N VAL A 127 16.44 2.05 8.72
CA VAL A 127 15.87 2.28 10.04
C VAL A 127 14.43 1.75 10.08
N GLU A 128 13.85 1.61 11.26
CA GLU A 128 12.42 1.41 11.41
C GLU A 128 11.64 2.70 11.11
N GLY A 129 10.40 2.57 10.65
CA GLY A 129 9.61 3.73 10.21
C GLY A 129 9.32 4.74 11.31
N CYS A 130 9.22 4.29 12.56
CA CYS A 130 9.03 5.14 13.73
C CYS A 130 10.34 5.64 14.37
N GLU A 131 11.51 5.21 13.89
CA GLU A 131 12.79 5.66 14.44
C GLU A 131 13.18 7.05 13.92
N VAL A 132 13.99 7.77 14.70
CA VAL A 132 14.58 9.02 14.26
C VAL A 132 15.63 8.72 13.20
N SER A 133 15.40 9.19 11.97
CA SER A 133 16.37 8.98 10.87
C SER A 133 17.44 10.06 10.85
N ALA A 134 17.07 11.32 11.08
CA ALA A 134 17.94 12.48 11.03
C ALA A 134 17.24 13.71 11.62
N THR A 135 17.96 14.83 11.71
CA THR A 135 17.38 16.17 11.88
C THR A 135 17.42 16.92 10.54
N LEU A 136 16.63 17.98 10.42
CA LEU A 136 16.69 18.85 9.24
C LEU A 136 18.09 19.45 9.07
N ASP A 137 18.52 19.57 7.81
CA ASP A 137 19.68 20.38 7.46
C ASP A 137 19.43 21.84 7.88
N PRO A 138 20.39 22.52 8.53
CA PRO A 138 20.19 23.89 9.02
C PRO A 138 19.71 24.88 7.95
N GLN A 139 20.21 24.77 6.71
CA GLN A 139 19.81 25.67 5.62
C GLN A 139 18.39 25.38 5.15
N VAL A 140 17.97 24.11 5.18
CA VAL A 140 16.59 23.72 4.88
C VAL A 140 15.65 24.23 5.97
N ALA A 141 16.02 24.06 7.24
CA ALA A 141 15.25 24.52 8.38
C ALA A 141 15.05 26.03 8.36
N GLU A 142 16.12 26.81 8.12
CA GLU A 142 16.06 28.27 7.98
C GLU A 142 15.12 28.69 6.84
N ARG A 143 15.26 28.10 5.65
CA ARG A 143 14.41 28.40 4.49
C ARG A 143 12.93 28.11 4.74
N TRP A 144 12.63 27.14 5.60
CA TRP A 144 11.26 26.75 5.96
C TRP A 144 10.73 27.45 7.22
N GLY A 145 11.55 28.26 7.89
CA GLY A 145 11.18 28.91 9.16
C GLY A 145 11.01 27.92 10.31
N LEU A 146 11.73 26.80 10.29
CA LEU A 146 11.70 25.74 11.30
C LEU A 146 13.01 25.70 12.10
N ASN A 147 13.00 25.03 13.25
CA ASN A 147 14.21 24.77 14.02
C ASN A 147 15.00 23.61 13.40
N ALA A 148 16.33 23.71 13.33
CA ALA A 148 17.19 22.62 12.87
C ALA A 148 17.11 21.36 13.77
N SER A 149 16.60 21.47 15.00
CA SER A 149 16.34 20.33 15.89
C SER A 149 15.11 19.50 15.51
N VAL A 150 14.33 19.92 14.51
CA VAL A 150 13.20 19.15 14.00
C VAL A 150 13.69 17.80 13.49
N VAL A 151 13.15 16.75 14.08
CA VAL A 151 13.45 15.36 13.74
C VAL A 151 12.66 14.93 12.50
N VAL A 152 13.29 14.09 11.69
CA VAL A 152 12.67 13.42 10.55
C VAL A 152 12.61 11.93 10.88
N ALA A 153 11.41 11.37 11.01
CA ALA A 153 11.20 9.94 11.25
C ALA A 153 11.57 9.08 10.03
N GLY A 154 11.86 7.78 10.21
CA GLY A 154 12.12 6.82 9.14
C GLY A 154 11.04 6.81 8.05
N GLY A 155 9.79 7.03 8.44
CA GLY A 155 8.66 7.14 7.52
C GLY A 155 8.26 5.78 6.96
N GLY A 156 7.78 5.74 5.72
CA GLY A 156 7.33 4.48 5.13
C GLY A 156 6.84 4.60 3.70
N GLY A 157 6.61 3.45 3.08
CA GLY A 157 5.82 3.34 1.86
C GLY A 157 4.37 3.81 2.08
N ASP A 158 3.70 4.25 1.02
CA ASP A 158 2.35 4.84 1.08
C ASP A 158 1.30 3.91 1.72
N ASN A 159 1.30 2.62 1.37
CA ASN A 159 0.37 1.63 1.92
C ASN A 159 0.63 1.39 3.41
N ALA A 160 1.88 1.21 3.81
CA ALA A 160 2.24 0.97 5.21
C ALA A 160 2.02 2.22 6.09
N VAL A 161 2.25 3.43 5.56
CA VAL A 161 1.89 4.69 6.26
C VAL A 161 0.37 4.86 6.31
N SER A 162 -0.36 4.46 5.27
CA SER A 162 -1.83 4.49 5.28
C SER A 162 -2.40 3.57 6.35
N ALA A 163 -1.77 2.42 6.59
CA ALA A 163 -2.11 1.50 7.68
C ALA A 163 -2.04 2.21 9.05
N ILE A 164 -0.96 2.94 9.33
CA ILE A 164 -0.88 3.79 10.54
C ILE A 164 -2.02 4.81 10.60
N GLY A 165 -2.34 5.43 9.47
CA GLY A 165 -3.40 6.42 9.37
C GLY A 165 -4.78 5.91 9.77
N VAL A 166 -5.08 4.65 9.44
CA VAL A 166 -6.34 3.99 9.80
C VAL A 166 -6.27 3.25 11.13
N GLY A 167 -5.11 3.26 11.80
CA GLY A 167 -4.90 2.60 13.08
C GLY A 167 -4.59 1.11 12.99
N ALA A 168 -4.25 0.60 11.80
CA ALA A 168 -3.81 -0.78 11.62
C ALA A 168 -2.36 -0.92 12.07
N VAL A 169 -2.16 -1.31 13.33
CA VAL A 169 -0.86 -1.36 14.02
C VAL A 169 -0.63 -2.67 14.77
N SER A 170 -1.64 -3.53 14.84
CA SER A 170 -1.61 -4.82 15.51
C SER A 170 -1.87 -5.95 14.52
N PRO A 171 -1.28 -7.14 14.71
CA PRO A 171 -1.56 -8.32 13.88
C PRO A 171 -3.06 -8.58 13.78
N GLY A 172 -3.54 -8.84 12.56
CA GLY A 172 -4.96 -9.02 12.26
C GLY A 172 -5.73 -7.74 11.98
N ASP A 173 -5.15 -6.55 12.26
CA ASP A 173 -5.73 -5.30 11.79
C ASP A 173 -5.71 -5.28 10.26
N ALA A 174 -6.87 -5.06 9.66
CA ALA A 174 -7.04 -5.07 8.22
C ALA A 174 -7.89 -3.90 7.73
N PHE A 175 -7.65 -3.50 6.48
CA PHE A 175 -8.50 -2.54 5.80
C PHE A 175 -8.62 -2.84 4.30
N ILE A 176 -9.79 -2.51 3.76
CA ILE A 176 -10.07 -2.49 2.34
C ILE A 176 -10.02 -1.03 1.88
N SER A 177 -9.10 -0.73 0.97
CA SER A 177 -9.07 0.54 0.25
C SER A 177 -9.75 0.37 -1.08
N LEU A 178 -10.99 0.86 -1.18
CA LEU A 178 -11.82 0.77 -2.36
C LEU A 178 -11.77 2.08 -3.16
N GLY A 179 -10.68 2.25 -3.91
CA GLY A 179 -10.44 3.37 -4.82
C GLY A 179 -10.55 2.94 -6.28
N THR A 180 -9.89 3.67 -7.19
CA THR A 180 -9.75 3.26 -8.60
C THR A 180 -9.32 1.80 -8.71
N SER A 181 -8.29 1.42 -7.94
CA SER A 181 -7.93 0.04 -7.63
C SER A 181 -8.42 -0.38 -6.23
N GLY A 182 -8.42 -1.68 -5.98
CA GLY A 182 -8.77 -2.30 -4.70
C GLY A 182 -7.51 -2.78 -3.99
N VAL A 183 -7.43 -2.58 -2.67
CA VAL A 183 -6.39 -3.18 -1.84
C VAL A 183 -7.03 -3.75 -0.60
N LEU A 184 -6.80 -5.03 -0.31
CA LEU A 184 -7.02 -5.63 1.01
C LEU A 184 -5.67 -5.75 1.69
N PHE A 185 -5.47 -4.96 2.75
CA PHE A 185 -4.24 -4.92 3.53
C PHE A 185 -4.48 -5.58 4.89
N VAL A 186 -3.51 -6.36 5.38
CA VAL A 186 -3.55 -6.97 6.70
C VAL A 186 -2.18 -6.94 7.37
N VAL A 187 -2.13 -6.50 8.63
CA VAL A 187 -0.93 -6.53 9.47
C VAL A 187 -0.70 -7.96 9.98
N THR A 188 0.56 -8.39 9.99
CA THR A 188 1.00 -9.72 10.42
C THR A 188 2.17 -9.61 11.41
N ASP A 189 2.23 -10.54 12.37
CA ASP A 189 3.31 -10.67 13.37
C ASP A 189 4.50 -11.49 12.90
N THR A 190 4.36 -12.14 11.75
CA THR A 190 5.41 -12.92 11.11
C THR A 190 5.36 -12.69 9.62
N TYR A 191 6.53 -12.76 8.99
CA TYR A 191 6.65 -12.74 7.54
C TYR A 191 5.96 -13.97 6.94
N ARG A 192 4.98 -13.74 6.05
CA ARG A 192 4.16 -14.75 5.37
C ARG A 192 4.14 -14.48 3.86
N PRO A 193 5.17 -14.87 3.10
CA PRO A 193 5.13 -14.71 1.65
C PRO A 193 4.15 -15.70 1.02
N ALA A 194 3.35 -15.24 0.05
CA ALA A 194 2.45 -16.08 -0.75
C ALA A 194 2.54 -15.71 -2.24
N PRO A 195 3.75 -15.85 -2.84
CA PRO A 195 4.04 -15.42 -4.20
C PRO A 195 3.23 -16.18 -5.26
N GLN A 196 2.89 -17.45 -5.00
CA GLN A 196 2.11 -18.28 -5.92
C GLN A 196 0.69 -17.73 -6.16
N SER A 197 0.16 -17.00 -5.17
CA SER A 197 -1.16 -16.35 -5.24
C SER A 197 -1.04 -14.85 -5.49
N ALA A 198 0.14 -14.37 -5.91
CA ALA A 198 0.41 -12.96 -6.18
C ALA A 198 0.10 -12.01 -5.01
N VAL A 199 0.15 -12.52 -3.77
CA VAL A 199 0.05 -11.70 -2.57
C VAL A 199 1.40 -11.06 -2.32
N HIS A 200 1.41 -9.76 -2.04
CA HIS A 200 2.64 -9.12 -1.59
C HIS A 200 2.83 -9.29 -0.11
N ALA A 201 4.06 -9.57 0.30
CA ALA A 201 4.48 -9.52 1.69
C ALA A 201 5.62 -8.50 1.85
N PHE A 202 5.43 -7.51 2.73
CA PHE A 202 6.43 -6.47 3.00
C PHE A 202 6.56 -6.22 4.51
N CYS A 203 7.64 -5.57 4.91
CA CYS A 203 7.77 -5.03 6.26
C CYS A 203 6.70 -3.96 6.52
N HIS A 204 6.14 -3.93 7.73
CA HIS A 204 5.39 -2.79 8.22
C HIS A 204 6.36 -1.65 8.60
N VAL A 205 5.85 -0.43 8.76
CA VAL A 205 6.65 0.71 9.30
C VAL A 205 6.99 0.56 10.78
N LEU A 206 6.38 -0.41 11.46
CA LEU A 206 6.59 -0.67 12.88
C LEU A 206 7.57 -1.84 13.04
N PRO A 207 8.41 -1.82 14.10
CA PRO A 207 9.36 -2.89 14.37
C PRO A 207 8.65 -4.23 14.55
N ASN A 208 9.29 -5.31 14.07
CA ASN A 208 8.81 -6.69 14.21
C ASN A 208 7.38 -6.94 13.70
N LEU A 209 6.93 -6.12 12.75
CA LEU A 209 5.66 -6.29 12.07
C LEU A 209 5.86 -6.32 10.56
N TRP A 210 5.00 -7.10 9.92
CA TRP A 210 4.89 -7.23 8.47
C TRP A 210 3.46 -6.93 8.06
N HIS A 211 3.23 -6.90 6.76
CA HIS A 211 1.90 -6.89 6.22
C HIS A 211 1.85 -7.69 4.94
N GLN A 212 0.66 -8.20 4.65
CA GLN A 212 0.32 -8.70 3.35
C GLN A 212 -0.67 -7.76 2.68
N MET A 213 -0.65 -7.75 1.35
CA MET A 213 -1.68 -7.09 0.56
C MET A 213 -2.10 -7.94 -0.63
N SER A 214 -3.41 -8.03 -0.82
CA SER A 214 -4.02 -8.38 -2.09
C SER A 214 -4.32 -7.09 -2.85
N VAL A 215 -3.98 -7.06 -4.14
CA VAL A 215 -4.19 -5.89 -5.00
C VAL A 215 -5.08 -6.29 -6.16
N MET A 216 -6.16 -5.55 -6.34
CA MET A 216 -7.09 -5.67 -7.46
C MET A 216 -6.92 -4.44 -8.37
N LEU A 217 -6.61 -4.63 -9.65
CA LEU A 217 -6.26 -3.51 -10.53
C LEU A 217 -7.45 -2.59 -10.85
N SER A 218 -8.65 -3.16 -10.95
CA SER A 218 -9.87 -2.43 -11.29
C SER A 218 -10.95 -2.67 -10.24
N ALA A 219 -11.22 -1.67 -9.39
CA ALA A 219 -12.22 -1.76 -8.33
C ALA A 219 -13.34 -0.71 -8.51
N ALA A 220 -13.29 0.44 -7.82
CA ALA A 220 -14.28 1.49 -8.04
C ALA A 220 -14.20 2.08 -9.46
N SER A 221 -13.09 1.88 -10.17
CA SER A 221 -12.99 2.20 -11.60
C SER A 221 -13.97 1.40 -12.47
N CYS A 222 -14.35 0.17 -12.07
CA CYS A 222 -15.35 -0.63 -12.78
C CYS A 222 -16.71 0.05 -12.74
N LEU A 223 -17.13 0.57 -11.58
CA LEU A 223 -18.38 1.32 -11.46
C LEU A 223 -18.36 2.58 -12.35
N GLN A 224 -17.26 3.33 -12.33
CA GLN A 224 -17.08 4.51 -13.18
C GLN A 224 -17.09 4.17 -14.67
N TRP A 225 -16.44 3.08 -15.06
CA TRP A 225 -16.46 2.58 -16.43
C TRP A 225 -17.88 2.24 -16.87
N PHE A 226 -18.62 1.50 -16.05
CA PHE A 226 -19.99 1.11 -16.36
C PHE A 226 -20.93 2.32 -16.44
N CYS A 227 -20.78 3.29 -15.55
CA CYS A 227 -21.53 4.55 -15.60
C CYS A 227 -21.30 5.31 -16.92
N ARG A 228 -20.04 5.40 -17.37
CA ARG A 228 -19.71 5.99 -18.69
C ARG A 228 -20.30 5.18 -19.84
N LEU A 229 -20.21 3.85 -19.78
CA LEU A 229 -20.70 2.96 -20.83
C LEU A 229 -22.21 3.07 -21.04
N THR A 230 -22.95 3.29 -19.95
CA THR A 230 -24.42 3.34 -19.93
C THR A 230 -24.98 4.77 -19.80
N SER A 231 -24.12 5.78 -19.92
CA SER A 231 -24.47 7.20 -19.86
C SER A 231 -25.29 7.58 -18.62
N THR A 232 -24.86 7.11 -17.43
CA THR A 232 -25.49 7.42 -16.15
C THR A 232 -24.48 7.96 -15.13
N THR A 233 -24.96 8.39 -13.97
CA THR A 233 -24.13 8.81 -12.84
C THR A 233 -24.09 7.72 -11.78
N GLU A 234 -23.03 7.68 -10.96
CA GLU A 234 -22.93 6.72 -9.85
C GLU A 234 -24.15 6.82 -8.90
N VAL A 235 -24.64 8.05 -8.65
CA VAL A 235 -25.81 8.28 -7.78
C VAL A 235 -27.07 7.66 -8.38
N ALA A 236 -27.39 8.01 -9.63
CA ALA A 236 -28.58 7.48 -10.29
C ALA A 236 -28.53 5.95 -10.42
N LEU A 237 -27.36 5.39 -10.74
CA LEU A 237 -27.21 3.94 -10.83
C LEU A 237 -27.40 3.25 -9.47
N LEU A 238 -26.86 3.81 -8.39
CA LEU A 238 -27.06 3.26 -7.04
C LEU A 238 -28.52 3.36 -6.59
N GLU A 239 -29.23 4.43 -6.96
CA GLU A 239 -30.67 4.57 -6.73
C GLU A 239 -31.47 3.50 -7.50
N GLU A 240 -31.12 3.25 -8.77
CA GLU A 240 -31.72 2.18 -9.58
C GLU A 240 -31.47 0.79 -8.98
N ILE A 241 -30.24 0.51 -8.55
CA ILE A 241 -29.88 -0.76 -7.88
C ILE A 241 -30.70 -0.95 -6.60
N ALA A 242 -30.93 0.13 -5.84
CA ALA A 242 -31.71 0.07 -4.60
C ALA A 242 -33.19 -0.26 -4.83
N GLN A 243 -33.72 -0.08 -6.04
CA GLN A 243 -35.09 -0.47 -6.40
C GLN A 243 -35.23 -1.93 -6.83
N LEU A 244 -34.12 -2.64 -7.07
CA LEU A 244 -34.17 -4.06 -7.42
C LEU A 244 -34.66 -4.89 -6.23
N SER A 245 -35.57 -5.81 -6.51
CA SER A 245 -35.93 -6.89 -5.59
C SER A 245 -34.75 -7.85 -5.37
N GLU A 246 -34.79 -8.62 -4.29
CA GLU A 246 -33.76 -9.65 -4.03
C GLU A 246 -33.70 -10.72 -5.14
N GLU A 247 -34.83 -11.03 -5.77
CA GLU A 247 -34.90 -12.00 -6.87
C GLU A 247 -34.28 -11.45 -8.16
N GLU A 248 -34.42 -10.15 -8.42
CA GLU A 248 -33.72 -9.47 -9.52
C GLU A 248 -32.21 -9.35 -9.28
N LYS A 249 -31.77 -9.17 -8.03
CA LYS A 249 -30.35 -9.19 -7.65
C LYS A 249 -29.77 -10.59 -7.80
N ALA A 250 -30.47 -11.62 -7.30
CA ALA A 250 -30.05 -13.02 -7.41
C ALA A 250 -30.00 -13.54 -8.86
N SER A 251 -30.74 -12.92 -9.77
CA SER A 251 -30.69 -13.21 -11.22
C SER A 251 -29.79 -12.26 -12.01
N ALA A 252 -29.01 -11.41 -11.33
CA ALA A 252 -28.05 -10.56 -12.00
C ALA A 252 -26.95 -11.39 -12.70
N PRO A 253 -26.46 -10.95 -13.88
CA PRO A 253 -25.34 -11.62 -14.55
C PRO A 253 -24.07 -11.59 -13.70
N PHE A 254 -23.14 -12.50 -13.96
CA PHE A 254 -21.82 -12.46 -13.34
C PHE A 254 -20.93 -11.44 -14.05
N PHE A 255 -20.17 -10.66 -13.27
CA PHE A 255 -19.16 -9.74 -13.79
C PHE A 255 -17.77 -10.12 -13.28
N LEU A 256 -16.83 -10.34 -14.20
CA LEU A 256 -15.41 -10.45 -13.86
C LEU A 256 -14.75 -9.06 -13.99
N PRO A 257 -14.16 -8.49 -12.91
CA PRO A 257 -13.70 -7.10 -12.89
C PRO A 257 -12.33 -6.85 -13.53
N TYR A 258 -11.85 -7.71 -14.43
CA TYR A 258 -10.46 -7.67 -14.95
C TYR A 258 -10.27 -6.69 -16.12
N LEU A 259 -10.73 -5.44 -15.99
CA LEU A 259 -10.69 -4.44 -17.07
C LEU A 259 -9.28 -3.96 -17.45
N SER A 260 -8.25 -4.26 -16.66
CA SER A 260 -6.86 -3.84 -16.89
C SER A 260 -5.85 -4.98 -16.70
N GLY A 261 -6.28 -6.23 -16.93
CA GLY A 261 -5.63 -7.39 -16.36
C GLY A 261 -5.99 -7.56 -14.89
N GLU A 262 -5.33 -8.48 -14.21
CA GLU A 262 -5.46 -8.67 -12.77
C GLU A 262 -4.12 -8.97 -12.08
N ARG A 263 -4.03 -8.56 -10.82
CA ARG A 263 -2.90 -8.84 -9.93
C ARG A 263 -3.18 -10.00 -9.02
N THR A 264 -3.90 -9.80 -7.93
CA THR A 264 -4.19 -10.88 -6.99
C THR A 264 -5.59 -11.43 -7.30
N PRO A 265 -5.80 -12.76 -7.39
CA PRO A 265 -4.84 -13.84 -7.11
C PRO A 265 -4.07 -14.40 -8.34
N HIS A 266 -4.42 -13.96 -9.55
CA HIS A 266 -4.02 -14.64 -10.81
C HIS A 266 -2.65 -14.22 -11.39
N ASN A 267 -2.24 -12.98 -11.13
CA ASN A 267 -1.13 -12.27 -11.78
C ASN A 267 -1.14 -12.36 -13.31
N ASP A 268 -2.30 -12.08 -13.90
CA ASP A 268 -2.53 -12.18 -15.33
C ASP A 268 -2.73 -10.78 -15.96
N PRO A 269 -1.72 -10.20 -16.64
CA PRO A 269 -1.87 -8.92 -17.33
C PRO A 269 -2.82 -8.99 -18.56
N ASP A 270 -3.08 -10.20 -19.07
CA ASP A 270 -3.92 -10.45 -20.24
C ASP A 270 -5.38 -10.76 -19.88
N ALA A 271 -5.71 -10.88 -18.59
CA ALA A 271 -7.09 -10.99 -18.13
C ALA A 271 -7.96 -9.81 -18.63
N ARG A 272 -9.23 -10.10 -18.94
CA ARG A 272 -10.19 -9.13 -19.47
C ARG A 272 -11.51 -9.21 -18.72
N GLY A 273 -12.18 -8.06 -18.58
CA GLY A 273 -13.50 -8.01 -17.96
C GLY A 273 -14.56 -8.72 -18.80
N MET A 274 -15.53 -9.34 -18.14
CA MET A 274 -16.56 -10.16 -18.78
C MET A 274 -17.89 -10.00 -18.04
N PHE A 275 -18.99 -9.87 -18.78
CA PHE A 275 -20.33 -10.17 -18.29
C PHE A 275 -20.75 -11.54 -18.79
N TRP A 276 -21.23 -12.41 -17.91
CA TRP A 276 -21.71 -13.75 -18.26
C TRP A 276 -23.12 -13.99 -17.70
N GLY A 277 -24.00 -14.58 -18.51
CA GLY A 277 -25.40 -14.83 -18.13
C GLY A 277 -26.38 -13.72 -18.48
N MET A 278 -26.01 -12.78 -19.37
CA MET A 278 -26.95 -11.77 -19.86
C MET A 278 -28.06 -12.38 -20.72
N THR A 279 -29.26 -11.84 -20.59
CA THR A 279 -30.44 -12.20 -21.39
C THR A 279 -31.12 -10.95 -21.93
N HIS A 280 -32.15 -11.11 -22.76
CA HIS A 280 -32.95 -9.97 -23.25
C HIS A 280 -33.69 -9.21 -22.14
N SER A 281 -33.86 -9.81 -20.95
CA SER A 281 -34.51 -9.17 -19.80
C SER A 281 -33.54 -8.47 -18.85
N SER A 282 -32.21 -8.56 -19.09
CA SER A 282 -31.23 -7.93 -18.21
C SER A 282 -31.40 -6.41 -18.18
N LEU A 283 -31.61 -5.86 -16.98
CA LEU A 283 -31.76 -4.44 -16.75
C LEU A 283 -30.40 -3.76 -16.52
N ARG A 284 -30.30 -2.46 -16.83
CA ARG A 284 -29.12 -1.65 -16.51
C ARG A 284 -28.76 -1.74 -15.03
N ALA A 285 -29.76 -1.69 -14.15
CA ALA A 285 -29.58 -1.79 -12.70
C ALA A 285 -28.98 -3.15 -12.29
N GLN A 286 -29.42 -4.27 -12.90
CA GLN A 286 -28.87 -5.60 -12.61
C GLN A 286 -27.41 -5.70 -13.04
N LEU A 287 -27.05 -5.13 -14.21
CA LEU A 287 -25.66 -5.07 -14.65
C LEU A 287 -24.81 -4.17 -13.74
N GLY A 288 -25.37 -3.06 -13.25
CA GLY A 288 -24.72 -2.20 -12.26
C GLY A 288 -24.50 -2.92 -10.93
N TYR A 289 -25.48 -3.68 -10.46
CA TYR A 289 -25.36 -4.53 -9.27
C TYR A 289 -24.27 -5.59 -9.46
N ALA A 290 -24.30 -6.30 -10.59
CA ALA A 290 -23.28 -7.29 -10.96
C ALA A 290 -21.86 -6.69 -10.94
N VAL A 291 -21.68 -5.43 -11.33
CA VAL A 291 -20.36 -4.75 -11.23
C VAL A 291 -19.92 -4.59 -9.78
N LEU A 292 -20.81 -4.14 -8.90
CA LEU A 292 -20.50 -4.01 -7.46
C LEU A 292 -20.19 -5.36 -6.83
N GLU A 293 -21.00 -6.37 -7.17
CA GLU A 293 -20.89 -7.73 -6.68
C GLU A 293 -19.61 -8.42 -7.17
N GLY A 294 -19.32 -8.34 -8.47
CA GLY A 294 -18.10 -8.90 -9.06
C GLY A 294 -16.82 -8.30 -8.49
N VAL A 295 -16.81 -6.98 -8.24
CA VAL A 295 -15.71 -6.33 -7.52
C VAL A 295 -15.60 -6.86 -6.08
N SER A 296 -16.72 -7.03 -5.37
CA SER A 296 -16.73 -7.61 -4.02
C SER A 296 -16.24 -9.06 -4.01
N PHE A 297 -16.58 -9.86 -5.01
CA PHE A 297 -16.05 -11.22 -5.19
C PHE A 297 -14.55 -11.22 -5.45
N GLY A 298 -14.02 -10.32 -6.28
CA GLY A 298 -12.58 -10.18 -6.47
C GLY A 298 -11.83 -9.82 -5.18
N ILE A 299 -12.42 -8.97 -4.33
CA ILE A 299 -11.88 -8.71 -2.98
C ILE A 299 -11.95 -9.96 -2.10
N ASN A 300 -13.02 -10.76 -2.20
CA ASN A 300 -13.13 -12.02 -1.50
C ASN A 300 -12.11 -13.06 -1.96
N ASP A 301 -11.81 -13.16 -3.25
CA ASP A 301 -10.71 -14.01 -3.76
C ASP A 301 -9.38 -13.60 -3.11
N GLY A 302 -9.13 -12.28 -3.03
CA GLY A 302 -8.01 -11.71 -2.30
C GLY A 302 -7.99 -12.10 -0.81
N LEU A 303 -9.15 -12.11 -0.16
CA LEU A 303 -9.27 -12.56 1.23
C LEU A 303 -8.95 -14.05 1.38
N GLN A 304 -9.45 -14.90 0.48
CA GLN A 304 -9.23 -16.35 0.56
C GLN A 304 -7.74 -16.68 0.46
N VAL A 305 -7.02 -16.10 -0.50
CA VAL A 305 -5.57 -16.36 -0.64
C VAL A 305 -4.76 -15.85 0.55
N LEU A 306 -5.18 -14.76 1.20
CA LEU A 306 -4.58 -14.30 2.45
C LEU A 306 -4.82 -15.32 3.58
N LYS A 307 -6.05 -15.84 3.71
CA LYS A 307 -6.38 -16.87 4.71
C LYS A 307 -5.61 -18.17 4.47
N GLU A 308 -5.48 -18.61 3.22
CA GLU A 308 -4.70 -19.80 2.83
C GLU A 308 -3.21 -19.66 3.19
N SER A 309 -2.66 -18.45 3.17
CA SER A 309 -1.30 -18.16 3.64
C SER A 309 -1.14 -18.16 5.18
N GLY A 310 -2.21 -18.52 5.91
CA GLY A 310 -2.24 -18.62 7.36
C GLY A 310 -2.52 -17.29 8.07
N THR A 311 -3.00 -16.27 7.34
CA THR A 311 -3.33 -14.97 7.91
C THR A 311 -4.77 -14.93 8.42
N ARG A 312 -4.96 -14.45 9.64
CA ARG A 312 -6.27 -14.33 10.27
C ARG A 312 -6.76 -12.90 10.20
N ILE A 313 -7.97 -12.72 9.67
CA ILE A 313 -8.67 -11.44 9.58
C ILE A 313 -10.06 -11.65 10.16
N GLU A 314 -10.41 -10.88 11.19
CA GLU A 314 -11.71 -10.99 11.88
C GLU A 314 -12.65 -9.85 11.55
N GLN A 315 -12.09 -8.71 11.16
CA GLN A 315 -12.82 -7.52 10.74
C GLN A 315 -11.93 -6.69 9.81
N CYS A 316 -12.53 -5.85 8.99
CA CYS A 316 -11.78 -4.92 8.17
C CYS A 316 -12.40 -3.52 8.17
N SER A 317 -11.55 -2.50 8.23
CA SER A 317 -12.00 -1.13 7.98
C SER A 317 -12.21 -0.89 6.48
N LEU A 318 -13.27 -0.20 6.08
CA LEU A 318 -13.48 0.20 4.69
C LEU A 318 -13.14 1.68 4.50
N VAL A 319 -12.23 1.95 3.57
CA VAL A 319 -11.80 3.30 3.19
C VAL A 319 -11.84 3.49 1.67
N GLY A 320 -11.73 4.73 1.19
CA GLY A 320 -11.74 5.05 -0.24
C GLY A 320 -13.08 5.57 -0.76
N GLY A 321 -13.21 5.65 -2.08
CA GLY A 321 -14.40 6.19 -2.75
C GLY A 321 -15.61 5.28 -2.58
N GLY A 322 -15.41 3.96 -2.72
CA GLY A 322 -16.48 2.97 -2.56
C GLY A 322 -17.03 2.87 -1.14
N ALA A 323 -16.24 3.29 -0.14
CA ALA A 323 -16.68 3.38 1.27
C ALA A 323 -17.83 4.37 1.52
N ARG A 324 -18.18 5.20 0.52
CA ARG A 324 -19.28 6.18 0.61
C ARG A 324 -20.67 5.57 0.45
N SER A 325 -20.75 4.37 -0.13
CA SER A 325 -22.02 3.68 -0.37
C SER A 325 -22.28 2.70 0.79
N PRO A 326 -23.30 2.96 1.64
CA PRO A 326 -23.68 2.01 2.69
C PRO A 326 -24.11 0.66 2.11
N PHE A 327 -24.76 0.68 0.94
CA PHE A 327 -25.14 -0.52 0.21
C PHE A 327 -23.92 -1.38 -0.15
N TRP A 328 -22.87 -0.77 -0.70
CA TRP A 328 -21.68 -1.52 -1.10
C TRP A 328 -20.88 -2.02 0.11
N ALA A 329 -20.84 -1.23 1.18
CA ALA A 329 -20.24 -1.65 2.45
C ALA A 329 -20.96 -2.89 3.04
N GLN A 330 -22.30 -2.92 2.99
CA GLN A 330 -23.08 -4.07 3.43
C GLN A 330 -22.85 -5.29 2.52
N LEU A 331 -22.88 -5.10 1.20
CA LEU A 331 -22.60 -6.18 0.23
C LEU A 331 -21.21 -6.81 0.44
N LEU A 332 -20.20 -6.00 0.74
CA LEU A 332 -18.87 -6.50 1.12
C LEU A 332 -18.92 -7.30 2.42
N ALA A 333 -19.61 -6.81 3.46
CA ALA A 333 -19.73 -7.53 4.72
C ALA A 333 -20.39 -8.90 4.56
N ASP A 334 -21.43 -8.96 3.73
CA ASP A 334 -22.17 -10.18 3.43
C ASP A 334 -21.29 -11.19 2.66
N ILE A 335 -20.63 -10.74 1.58
CA ILE A 335 -19.77 -11.59 0.73
C ILE A 335 -18.53 -12.08 1.49
N LEU A 336 -17.88 -11.20 2.26
CA LEU A 336 -16.66 -11.55 3.01
C LEU A 336 -16.97 -12.36 4.28
N ALA A 337 -18.25 -12.45 4.66
CA ALA A 337 -18.74 -13.04 5.89
C ALA A 337 -17.99 -12.51 7.13
N MET A 338 -17.74 -11.19 7.17
CA MET A 338 -17.06 -10.54 8.28
C MET A 338 -17.53 -9.10 8.50
N PRO A 339 -17.39 -8.55 9.72
CA PRO A 339 -17.63 -7.14 9.98
C PRO A 339 -16.78 -6.20 9.11
N VAL A 340 -17.46 -5.29 8.40
CA VAL A 340 -16.85 -4.19 7.64
C VAL A 340 -17.13 -2.87 8.36
N VAL A 341 -16.09 -2.25 8.91
CA VAL A 341 -16.19 -1.01 9.70
C VAL A 341 -15.99 0.21 8.82
N THR A 342 -17.01 1.06 8.71
CA THR A 342 -16.91 2.34 7.98
C THR A 342 -16.59 3.49 8.93
N HIS A 343 -15.66 4.37 8.54
CA HIS A 343 -15.25 5.52 9.35
C HIS A 343 -15.95 6.82 8.90
N LYS A 344 -16.55 7.55 9.84
CA LYS A 344 -17.12 8.89 9.55
C LYS A 344 -16.00 9.84 9.14
N GLY A 345 -16.05 10.36 7.91
CA GLY A 345 -15.09 11.35 7.41
C GLY A 345 -13.90 10.80 6.63
N GLY A 346 -14.07 9.75 5.84
CA GLY A 346 -13.06 9.16 4.91
C GLY A 346 -12.42 10.09 3.86
N ARG A 347 -12.40 11.41 4.08
CA ARG A 347 -11.72 12.43 3.27
C ARG A 347 -10.23 12.59 3.61
N ASN A 348 -9.71 12.06 4.70
CA ASN A 348 -8.37 12.43 5.18
C ASN A 348 -7.28 11.36 5.00
N ARG A 349 -6.83 11.18 3.74
CA ARG A 349 -5.47 10.63 3.47
C ARG A 349 -4.34 11.44 4.13
N ARG A 350 -4.62 12.69 4.56
CA ARG A 350 -3.63 13.64 5.11
C ARG A 350 -3.32 13.50 6.60
N ARG A 351 -4.12 12.78 7.40
CA ARG A 351 -3.86 12.64 8.86
C ARG A 351 -2.88 11.51 9.22
N ALA A 352 -2.51 10.68 8.25
CA ALA A 352 -1.67 9.50 8.47
C ALA A 352 -0.18 9.85 8.73
N GLY A 353 0.38 10.78 7.97
CA GLY A 353 1.80 11.17 8.09
C GLY A 353 2.16 11.77 9.45
N GLY A 354 1.22 12.49 10.08
CA GLY A 354 1.43 13.07 11.42
C GLY A 354 1.36 12.06 12.57
N ARG A 355 0.66 10.92 12.41
CA ARG A 355 0.52 9.91 13.48
C ARG A 355 1.75 9.02 13.62
N ALA A 356 2.44 8.71 12.52
CA ALA A 356 3.72 7.98 12.58
C ALA A 356 4.83 8.81 13.28
N ALA A 357 4.78 10.14 13.18
CA ALA A 357 5.71 11.05 13.84
C ALA A 357 5.42 11.29 15.34
N GLY A 358 4.26 10.82 15.84
CA GLY A 358 3.78 11.07 17.21
C GLY A 358 3.93 9.91 18.19
N LEU A 359 4.62 8.83 17.83
CA LEU A 359 4.89 7.71 18.73
C LEU A 359 6.32 7.86 19.31
N PRO A 360 6.51 8.47 20.50
CA PRO A 360 7.80 8.49 21.15
C PRO A 360 8.16 7.06 21.61
N GLY A 361 9.29 6.55 21.11
CA GLY A 361 9.95 5.38 21.68
C GLY A 361 10.35 5.66 23.12
N GLY A 362 9.68 4.98 24.06
CA GLY A 362 9.90 5.16 25.50
C GLY A 362 11.27 4.67 25.93
N ARG A 363 11.97 5.48 26.75
CA ARG A 363 12.99 4.98 27.67
C ARG A 363 12.30 4.51 28.95
N GLU A 364 12.57 3.27 29.33
CA GLU A 364 12.16 2.65 30.58
C GLU A 364 12.56 3.49 31.79
N THR A 365 11.60 3.78 32.66
CA THR A 365 11.86 3.87 34.10
C THR A 365 10.79 3.05 34.83
N ALA A 366 11.25 2.10 35.63
CA ALA A 366 10.45 1.14 36.36
C ALA A 366 9.58 1.82 37.43
N GLY A 367 8.32 1.37 37.56
CA GLY A 367 7.54 1.59 38.77
C GLY A 367 6.04 1.82 38.57
N ARG A 368 5.25 0.78 38.93
CA ARG A 368 3.83 0.80 39.35
C ARG A 368 2.74 0.96 38.27
N GLY A 369 2.09 -0.18 37.98
CA GLY A 369 0.63 -0.30 37.86
C GLY A 369 -0.01 0.17 36.55
N VAL A 370 -0.02 -0.68 35.53
CA VAL A 370 -0.85 -0.48 34.33
C VAL A 370 -2.31 -0.79 34.65
N ARG A 371 -3.14 0.25 34.76
CA ARG A 371 -4.59 0.13 34.57
C ARG A 371 -4.88 0.17 33.07
N LYS A 372 -5.65 -0.79 32.58
CA LYS A 372 -6.21 -0.85 31.22
C LYS A 372 -6.86 0.49 30.85
N ALA A 373 -6.40 1.14 29.79
CA ALA A 373 -7.12 2.26 29.18
C ALA A 373 -8.30 1.68 28.39
N GLY A 374 -9.52 2.04 28.81
CA GLY A 374 -10.76 1.67 28.17
C GLY A 374 -10.99 2.42 26.85
N SER A 375 -11.73 1.76 25.97
CA SER A 375 -12.36 2.28 24.76
C SER A 375 -12.94 3.69 24.95
N LEU A 376 -12.56 4.64 24.09
CA LEU A 376 -13.24 5.92 23.92
C LEU A 376 -14.06 5.88 22.62
N ALA A 377 -15.18 5.17 22.70
CA ALA A 377 -16.35 5.40 21.87
C ALA A 377 -17.44 5.95 22.79
N ASP A 378 -17.45 7.26 23.00
CA ASP A 378 -18.62 8.08 23.34
C ASP A 378 -18.15 9.51 23.62
N LEU A 379 -18.75 10.48 22.91
CA LEU A 379 -19.24 11.75 23.43
C LEU A 379 -19.58 12.70 22.27
N ALA A 380 -20.88 12.89 22.07
CA ALA A 380 -21.46 14.04 21.39
C ALA A 380 -21.54 15.24 22.36
N HIS A 381 -21.34 16.45 21.79
CA HIS A 381 -21.60 17.81 22.28
C HIS A 381 -21.52 18.16 23.79
N ASN A 382 -20.58 19.06 24.14
CA ASN A 382 -20.89 20.40 24.67
C ASN A 382 -19.66 21.35 24.66
N ALA A 383 -19.94 22.65 24.68
CA ALA A 383 -19.03 23.77 24.41
C ALA A 383 -18.14 24.24 25.59
N GLY A 384 -17.02 24.91 25.27
CA GLY A 384 -16.25 25.81 26.16
C GLY A 384 -14.73 25.51 26.22
N PRO A 385 -13.83 26.52 26.09
CA PRO A 385 -12.38 26.29 25.96
C PRO A 385 -11.67 26.19 27.32
N PRO A 386 -10.50 25.54 27.38
CA PRO A 386 -9.38 26.16 28.08
C PRO A 386 -8.08 26.15 27.28
N SER A 387 -7.36 27.26 27.47
CA SER A 387 -5.97 27.55 27.15
C SER A 387 -4.97 26.49 27.64
N GLY A 388 -3.96 26.20 26.83
CA GLY A 388 -2.75 25.50 27.27
C GLY A 388 -1.88 25.11 26.10
N THR A 389 -0.67 25.66 26.05
CA THR A 389 0.44 25.42 25.12
C THR A 389 0.56 23.97 24.62
N ASP A 390 0.35 23.75 23.32
CA ASP A 390 0.78 22.54 22.62
C ASP A 390 1.72 22.93 21.46
N ALA A 391 2.90 22.32 21.47
CA ALA A 391 3.91 22.49 20.45
C ALA A 391 3.38 21.95 19.10
N ALA A 392 3.27 22.85 18.13
CA ALA A 392 2.88 22.51 16.78
C ALA A 392 3.98 21.67 16.09
N LEU A 393 3.72 20.38 15.90
CA LEU A 393 4.42 19.55 14.93
C LEU A 393 3.86 19.88 13.54
N CYS A 394 4.59 20.68 12.77
CA CYS A 394 4.31 20.90 11.35
C CYS A 394 4.72 19.66 10.54
N ALA A 395 3.76 19.05 9.84
CA ALA A 395 4.00 18.09 8.77
C ALA A 395 3.90 18.83 7.42
N VAL A 396 4.92 18.67 6.58
CA VAL A 396 4.88 19.01 5.14
C VAL A 396 4.78 17.73 4.34
#